data_AF-A0A8S0PJV7-F1
#
_entry.id   AF-A0A8S0PJV7-F1
#
_cell.length_a   1.000
_cell.length_b   1.000
_cell.length_c   1.000
_cell.angle_alpha   90.00
_cell.angle_beta   90.00
_cell.angle_gamma   90.00
#
_symmetry.space_group_name_H-M   'P 1'
#
loop_
_entity.id
_entity.type
_entity.pdbx_description
1 polymer ?
#
loop_
_entity_poly.entity_id
_entity_poly.type
_entity_poly.pdbx_seq_one_letter_code
_entity_poly.pdbx_strand_id
1 'polypeptide(L)'
;MVLFIGQLNAFLGSPFLDADIYFCRIGQESLMEENLANDEIEIELAPIAVQLAYVHHILGNTQEAFESYTNVIKRNLADESSLAVATNNIIALKGPKDVADGLRKLDKLIEKGDGPQTFQLARGLDLKLARKQREAIFVNRLLLLLHSNKMDQARELAFALPSMFPDSVMPPLLQAAVHVRENKANKAEEILGHFADKFPDESKVFLLARAQVAASAGHLQIAAESLLKISDIQHKPATVATIVSLKERVGDIEGADGVFDAAIQWWSNSMTEDNKLDIIMEEAASFKLRHGRKDEAARLYEELVKSRGSIGALVGLIQTTAHTNIEKAETYVKQLKPLPGLKAVDVGSLEKTSGAKHVENDSTASITEAFEAKSKEKVKKKRKRKPKYPKGFDPANPGPPPDPERWLPKRERSSFRPKRKDKRAAQIRGSQGAVSKEAATSVNPKSNQTTKGPSQNASAEQSKPSSKSRKKSKN
;
A
#
# COMPACT_ATOMS: atom_id res chain seq x y z
N MET A 1 9.70 -13.93 0.87
CA MET A 1 10.50 -15.14 1.15
C MET A 1 10.48 -15.39 2.63
N VAL A 2 10.52 -16.65 3.05
CA VAL A 2 10.45 -17.05 4.46
C VAL A 2 11.86 -17.17 5.02
N LEU A 3 12.05 -16.55 6.18
CA LEU A 3 13.22 -16.69 7.03
C LEU A 3 12.95 -17.77 8.08
N PHE A 4 14.01 -18.40 8.58
CA PHE A 4 13.93 -19.60 9.42
C PHE A 4 13.24 -19.36 10.79
N ILE A 5 12.51 -20.36 11.31
CA ILE A 5 11.62 -20.21 12.47
C ILE A 5 12.35 -20.44 13.81
N GLY A 6 12.33 -19.40 14.65
CA GLY A 6 12.09 -19.52 16.09
C GLY A 6 10.96 -18.55 16.44
N GLN A 7 9.85 -19.05 17.00
CA GLN A 7 8.95 -18.20 17.77
C GLN A 7 9.79 -17.59 18.90
N LEU A 8 10.14 -16.32 18.78
CA LEU A 8 10.41 -15.41 19.88
C LEU A 8 10.57 -14.02 19.27
N ASN A 9 9.57 -13.19 19.52
CA ASN A 9 9.67 -11.75 19.65
C ASN A 9 10.79 -11.07 18.85
N ALA A 10 10.39 -10.29 17.84
CA ALA A 10 11.19 -9.20 17.25
C ALA A 10 11.54 -8.08 18.27
N PHE A 11 11.54 -8.39 19.57
CA PHE A 11 11.77 -7.49 20.69
C PHE A 11 13.01 -7.86 21.52
N LEU A 12 13.77 -8.91 21.14
CA LEU A 12 14.91 -9.40 21.93
C LEU A 12 16.22 -9.57 21.17
N GLY A 13 16.38 -9.05 19.94
CA GLY A 13 17.55 -9.39 19.11
C GLY A 13 18.92 -8.85 19.56
N SER A 14 18.98 -7.81 20.39
CA SER A 14 20.27 -7.21 20.83
C SER A 14 21.11 -8.12 21.74
N PRO A 15 20.58 -8.71 22.84
CA PRO A 15 21.40 -9.55 23.73
C PRO A 15 21.89 -10.85 23.10
N PHE A 16 21.18 -11.39 22.08
CA PHE A 16 21.62 -12.59 21.37
C PHE A 16 22.77 -12.32 20.40
N LEU A 17 22.80 -11.12 19.79
CA LEU A 17 23.90 -10.72 18.91
C LEU A 17 25.23 -10.63 19.68
N ASP A 18 25.21 -10.02 20.86
CA ASP A 18 26.41 -9.89 21.70
C ASP A 18 26.92 -11.26 22.17
N ALA A 19 26.01 -12.20 22.47
CA ALA A 19 26.36 -13.56 22.82
C ALA A 19 26.97 -14.34 21.64
N ASP A 20 26.38 -14.28 20.45
CA ASP A 20 26.88 -15.00 19.27
C ASP A 20 28.23 -14.44 18.79
N ILE A 21 28.43 -13.12 18.86
CA ILE A 21 29.74 -12.49 18.60
C ILE A 21 30.77 -12.95 19.63
N TYR A 22 30.38 -13.01 20.90
CA TYR A 22 31.24 -13.48 21.99
C TYR A 22 31.64 -14.95 21.81
N PHE A 23 30.71 -15.82 21.44
CA PHE A 23 30.99 -17.24 21.17
C PHE A 23 31.89 -17.45 19.94
N CYS A 24 31.66 -16.71 18.84
CA CYS A 24 32.55 -16.73 17.68
C CYS A 24 33.98 -16.33 18.06
N ARG A 25 34.11 -15.27 18.86
CA ARG A 25 35.41 -14.75 19.29
C ARG A 25 36.15 -15.74 20.21
N ILE A 26 35.46 -16.29 21.22
CA ILE A 26 36.06 -17.28 22.12
C ILE A 26 36.41 -18.55 21.39
N GLY A 27 35.52 -19.06 20.52
CA GLY A 27 35.79 -20.23 19.71
C GLY A 27 37.04 -20.03 18.84
N GLN A 28 37.19 -18.85 18.23
CA GLN A 28 38.39 -18.51 17.48
C GLN A 28 39.64 -18.47 18.36
N GLU A 29 39.59 -17.81 19.51
CA GLU A 29 40.71 -17.72 20.46
C GLU A 29 41.13 -19.13 20.95
N SER A 30 40.19 -19.99 21.34
CA SER A 30 40.47 -21.36 21.81
C SER A 30 41.01 -22.27 20.70
N LEU A 31 40.45 -22.22 19.49
CA LEU A 31 40.93 -23.05 18.39
C LEU A 31 42.31 -22.61 17.88
N MET A 32 42.64 -21.32 18.01
CA MET A 32 44.00 -20.81 17.77
C MET A 32 44.99 -21.29 18.83
N GLU A 33 44.58 -21.37 20.11
CA GLU A 33 45.39 -21.94 21.19
C GLU A 33 45.69 -23.43 20.98
N GLU A 34 44.79 -24.15 20.32
CA GLU A 34 44.97 -25.55 19.89
C GLU A 34 45.88 -25.72 18.65
N ASN A 35 46.43 -24.62 18.09
CA ASN A 35 47.28 -24.59 16.89
C ASN A 35 46.62 -25.15 15.61
N LEU A 36 45.29 -25.08 15.51
CA LEU A 36 44.58 -25.44 14.29
C LEU A 36 44.93 -24.47 13.15
N ALA A 37 44.92 -24.97 11.91
CA ALA A 37 45.11 -24.11 10.76
C ALA A 37 43.93 -23.14 10.60
N ASN A 38 44.15 -21.93 10.09
CA ASN A 38 43.09 -20.93 9.92
C ASN A 38 41.88 -21.46 9.12
N ASP A 39 42.13 -22.33 8.14
CA ASP A 39 41.06 -22.95 7.34
C ASP A 39 40.24 -23.95 8.16
N GLU A 40 40.86 -24.70 9.08
CA GLU A 40 40.18 -25.64 9.99
C GLU A 40 39.34 -24.89 11.03
N ILE A 41 39.87 -23.79 11.56
CA ILE A 41 39.13 -22.89 12.46
C ILE A 41 37.87 -22.35 11.76
N GLU A 42 37.99 -21.94 10.50
CA GLU A 42 36.86 -21.43 9.74
C GLU A 42 35.81 -22.51 9.43
N ILE A 43 36.23 -23.75 9.22
CA ILE A 43 35.30 -24.89 9.04
C ILE A 43 34.49 -25.11 10.31
N GLU A 44 35.15 -25.16 11.48
CA GLU A 44 34.49 -25.40 12.77
C GLU A 44 33.56 -24.24 13.17
N LEU A 45 33.94 -22.99 12.86
CA LEU A 45 33.12 -21.81 13.17
C LEU A 45 32.03 -21.51 12.14
N ALA A 46 32.02 -22.19 10.98
CA ALA A 46 31.09 -21.90 9.90
C ALA A 46 29.60 -21.94 10.31
N PRO A 47 29.12 -22.92 11.10
CA PRO A 47 27.72 -22.91 11.56
C PRO A 47 27.38 -21.67 12.39
N ILE A 48 28.28 -21.24 13.28
CA ILE A 48 28.08 -20.08 14.15
C ILE A 48 28.12 -18.79 13.32
N ALA A 49 29.04 -18.68 12.37
CA ALA A 49 29.12 -17.55 11.45
C ALA A 49 27.83 -17.37 10.62
N VAL A 50 27.24 -18.48 10.15
CA VAL A 50 25.96 -18.46 9.42
C VAL A 50 24.79 -18.06 10.33
N GLN A 51 24.80 -18.48 11.60
CA GLN A 51 23.81 -18.06 12.60
C GLN A 51 23.93 -16.57 12.93
N LEU A 52 25.14 -16.06 13.11
CA LEU A 52 25.38 -14.64 13.37
C LEU A 52 24.90 -13.77 12.19
N ALA A 53 25.20 -14.19 10.95
CA ALA A 53 24.69 -13.53 9.74
C ALA A 53 23.15 -13.54 9.68
N TYR A 54 22.51 -14.54 10.27
CA TYR A 54 21.06 -14.63 10.40
C TYR A 54 20.49 -13.64 11.41
N VAL A 55 21.12 -13.50 12.57
CA VAL A 55 20.74 -12.49 13.56
C VAL A 55 20.85 -11.08 12.98
N HIS A 56 21.95 -10.77 12.28
CA HIS A 56 22.09 -9.51 11.56
C HIS A 56 20.95 -9.27 10.55
N HIS A 57 20.54 -10.30 9.81
CA HIS A 57 19.43 -10.20 8.87
C HIS A 57 18.12 -9.82 9.59
N ILE A 58 17.76 -10.51 10.68
CA ILE A 58 16.52 -10.21 11.43
C ILE A 58 16.55 -8.81 12.04
N LEU A 59 17.72 -8.36 12.51
CA LEU A 59 17.91 -7.03 13.09
C LEU A 59 17.82 -5.89 12.05
N GLY A 60 17.76 -6.22 10.76
CA GLY A 60 17.72 -5.23 9.68
C GLY A 60 19.10 -4.78 9.18
N ASN A 61 20.18 -5.34 9.72
CA ASN A 61 21.56 -5.12 9.28
C ASN A 61 21.85 -5.94 8.01
N THR A 62 21.14 -5.56 6.94
CA THR A 62 21.05 -6.34 5.70
C THR A 62 22.37 -6.40 4.92
N GLN A 63 23.23 -5.38 5.03
CA GLN A 63 24.51 -5.32 4.32
C GLN A 63 25.53 -6.26 4.95
N GLU A 64 25.65 -6.22 6.28
CA GLU A 64 26.55 -7.06 7.08
C GLU A 64 26.15 -8.54 6.94
N ALA A 65 24.85 -8.83 7.00
CA ALA A 65 24.33 -10.17 6.72
C ALA A 65 24.69 -10.64 5.30
N PHE A 66 24.50 -9.78 4.28
CA PHE A 66 24.80 -10.10 2.89
C PHE A 66 26.27 -10.46 2.68
N GLU A 67 27.17 -9.64 3.21
CA GLU A 67 28.62 -9.84 3.12
C GLU A 67 29.03 -11.12 3.82
N SER A 68 28.51 -11.37 5.02
CA SER A 68 28.79 -12.57 5.80
C SER A 68 28.37 -13.84 5.06
N TYR A 69 27.14 -13.92 4.54
CA TYR A 69 26.70 -15.07 3.73
C TYR A 69 27.52 -15.22 2.45
N THR A 70 27.84 -14.11 1.79
CA THR A 70 28.63 -14.13 0.55
C THR A 70 30.03 -14.67 0.79
N ASN A 71 30.66 -14.31 1.91
CA ASN A 71 31.99 -14.77 2.28
C ASN A 71 31.99 -16.28 2.54
N VAL A 72 31.05 -16.79 3.34
CA VAL A 72 30.90 -18.22 3.63
C VAL A 72 30.71 -19.02 2.33
N ILE A 73 29.82 -18.56 1.44
CA ILE A 73 29.53 -19.26 0.17
C ILE A 73 30.72 -19.20 -0.79
N LYS A 74 31.44 -18.08 -0.87
CA LYS A 74 32.58 -17.92 -1.80
C LYS A 74 33.80 -18.74 -1.38
N ARG A 75 34.08 -18.80 -0.08
CA ARG A 75 35.21 -19.59 0.45
C ARG A 75 34.94 -21.09 0.32
N ASN A 76 33.67 -21.50 0.43
CA ASN A 76 33.25 -22.88 0.20
C ASN A 76 34.01 -23.91 1.06
N LEU A 77 34.44 -23.48 2.26
CA LEU A 77 35.10 -24.31 3.27
C LEU A 77 34.07 -24.94 4.22
N ALA A 78 32.96 -24.24 4.47
CA ALA A 78 31.90 -24.67 5.38
C ALA A 78 31.28 -26.02 4.99
N ASP A 79 30.72 -26.71 5.99
CA ASP A 79 29.97 -27.95 5.78
C ASP A 79 28.73 -27.75 4.88
N GLU A 80 28.26 -28.83 4.26
CA GLU A 80 27.16 -28.78 3.29
C GLU A 80 25.87 -28.19 3.87
N SER A 81 25.57 -28.46 5.15
CA SER A 81 24.39 -27.90 5.82
C SER A 81 24.51 -26.38 5.98
N SER A 82 25.64 -25.89 6.48
CA SER A 82 25.89 -24.46 6.63
C SER A 82 25.87 -23.72 5.28
N LEU A 83 26.44 -24.31 4.23
CA LEU A 83 26.37 -23.76 2.88
C LEU A 83 24.94 -23.71 2.33
N ALA A 84 24.14 -24.76 2.56
CA ALA A 84 22.74 -24.80 2.14
C ALA A 84 21.91 -23.72 2.87
N VAL A 85 22.11 -23.55 4.18
CA VAL A 85 21.44 -22.53 4.99
C VAL A 85 21.84 -21.13 4.55
N ALA A 86 23.14 -20.85 4.42
CA ALA A 86 23.64 -19.57 3.94
C ALA A 86 23.09 -19.23 2.54
N THR A 87 23.03 -20.22 1.65
CA THR A 87 22.48 -20.07 0.30
C THR A 87 20.98 -19.76 0.32
N ASN A 88 20.20 -20.43 1.16
CA ASN A 88 18.78 -20.11 1.30
C ASN A 88 18.56 -18.71 1.88
N ASN A 89 19.35 -18.32 2.88
CA ASN A 89 19.22 -17.03 3.56
C ASN A 89 19.62 -15.84 2.67
N ILE A 90 20.69 -15.96 1.88
CA ILE A 90 21.06 -14.91 0.91
C ILE A 90 20.00 -14.75 -0.17
N ILE A 91 19.33 -15.83 -0.58
CA ILE A 91 18.21 -15.79 -1.52
C ILE A 91 17.02 -15.06 -0.89
N ALA A 92 16.69 -15.40 0.36
CA ALA A 92 15.64 -14.72 1.12
C ALA A 92 15.90 -13.21 1.23
N LEU A 93 17.15 -12.81 1.47
CA LEU A 93 17.58 -11.41 1.56
C LEU A 93 17.45 -10.68 0.21
N LYS A 94 17.90 -11.30 -0.88
CA LYS A 94 17.79 -10.73 -2.23
C LYS A 94 16.34 -10.61 -2.71
N GLY A 95 15.47 -11.51 -2.26
CA GLY A 95 14.08 -11.52 -2.63
C GLY A 95 13.90 -11.69 -4.16
N PRO A 96 12.92 -11.01 -4.78
CA PRO A 96 12.62 -11.15 -6.21
C PRO A 96 13.60 -10.42 -7.13
N LYS A 97 14.68 -9.83 -6.62
CA LYS A 97 15.65 -9.08 -7.45
C LYS A 97 16.45 -9.99 -8.39
N ASP A 98 16.85 -11.17 -7.91
CA ASP A 98 17.71 -12.13 -8.63
C ASP A 98 17.06 -13.52 -8.75
N VAL A 99 15.83 -13.58 -9.27
CA VAL A 99 15.04 -14.83 -9.27
C VAL A 99 15.76 -15.99 -9.99
N ALA A 100 16.40 -15.73 -11.12
CA ALA A 100 17.07 -16.76 -11.91
C ALA A 100 18.30 -17.37 -11.19
N ASP A 101 19.13 -16.53 -10.55
CA ASP A 101 20.28 -17.02 -9.77
C ASP A 101 19.81 -17.77 -8.52
N GLY A 102 18.77 -17.27 -7.85
CA GLY A 102 18.17 -17.94 -6.70
C GLY A 102 17.62 -19.32 -7.04
N LEU A 103 16.85 -19.46 -8.12
CA LEU A 103 16.34 -20.75 -8.57
C LEU A 103 17.47 -21.70 -8.92
N ARG A 104 18.47 -21.25 -9.70
CA ARG A 104 19.64 -22.07 -10.06
C ARG A 104 20.38 -22.60 -8.83
N LYS A 105 20.49 -21.80 -7.77
CA LYS A 105 21.15 -22.21 -6.52
C LYS A 105 20.30 -23.20 -5.72
N LEU A 106 18.99 -22.98 -5.61
CA LEU A 106 18.08 -23.91 -4.91
C LEU A 106 17.90 -25.23 -5.66
N ASP A 107 17.88 -25.20 -7.00
CA ASP A 107 17.79 -26.40 -7.84
C ASP A 107 19.03 -27.30 -7.69
N LYS A 108 20.17 -26.79 -7.19
CA LYS A 108 21.32 -27.63 -6.82
C LYS A 108 21.17 -28.31 -5.46
N LEU A 109 20.30 -27.79 -4.61
CA LEU A 109 20.02 -28.33 -3.26
C LEU A 109 18.84 -29.30 -3.26
N ILE A 110 18.04 -29.31 -4.34
CA ILE A 110 16.83 -30.11 -4.47
C ILE A 110 16.98 -31.06 -5.65
N GLU A 111 16.80 -32.35 -5.37
CA GLU A 111 16.75 -33.40 -6.36
C GLU A 111 15.30 -33.86 -6.54
N LYS A 112 14.95 -34.24 -7.78
CA LYS A 112 13.70 -34.97 -8.01
C LYS A 112 13.96 -36.43 -7.71
N GLY A 113 13.27 -36.97 -6.71
CA GLY A 113 13.38 -38.38 -6.35
C GLY A 113 12.52 -39.25 -7.27
N ASP A 114 13.01 -40.45 -7.59
CA ASP A 114 12.26 -41.48 -8.33
C ASP A 114 11.30 -42.30 -7.41
N GLY A 115 11.12 -41.87 -6.15
CA GLY A 115 10.31 -42.53 -5.13
C GLY A 115 8.95 -41.86 -4.85
N PRO A 116 8.23 -42.27 -3.78
CA PRO A 116 6.92 -41.71 -3.43
C PRO A 116 6.95 -40.22 -3.05
N GLN A 117 8.12 -39.69 -2.70
CA GLN A 117 8.35 -38.25 -2.52
C GLN A 117 9.06 -37.69 -3.75
N THR A 118 8.34 -36.88 -4.52
CA THR A 118 8.79 -36.29 -5.80
C THR A 118 9.96 -35.31 -5.62
N PHE A 119 10.12 -34.71 -4.44
CA PHE A 119 11.16 -33.74 -4.14
C PHE A 119 11.91 -34.14 -2.87
N GLN A 120 13.24 -34.17 -2.94
CA GLN A 120 14.13 -34.50 -1.82
C GLN A 120 15.33 -33.54 -1.82
N LEU A 121 16.00 -33.37 -0.68
CA LEU A 121 17.21 -32.55 -0.61
C LEU A 121 18.44 -33.38 -1.00
N ALA A 122 19.27 -32.79 -1.84
CA ALA A 122 20.49 -33.40 -2.35
C ALA A 122 21.46 -33.80 -1.23
N ARG A 123 22.33 -34.78 -1.50
CA ARG A 123 23.52 -35.09 -0.68
C ARG A 123 23.23 -35.39 0.80
N GLY A 124 22.06 -35.95 1.12
CA GLY A 124 21.71 -36.31 2.50
C GLY A 124 21.45 -35.11 3.41
N LEU A 125 21.25 -33.91 2.84
CA LEU A 125 20.88 -32.70 3.59
C LEU A 125 19.58 -32.89 4.39
N ASP A 126 18.71 -33.81 3.97
CA ASP A 126 17.48 -34.15 4.68
C ASP A 126 17.72 -34.65 6.12
N LEU A 127 18.87 -35.28 6.37
CA LEU A 127 19.25 -35.80 7.69
C LEU A 127 19.99 -34.75 8.53
N LYS A 128 20.70 -33.82 7.89
CA LYS A 128 21.52 -32.79 8.55
C LYS A 128 20.73 -31.54 8.92
N LEU A 129 19.70 -31.21 8.14
CA LEU A 129 18.93 -29.98 8.31
C LEU A 129 17.69 -30.18 9.19
N ALA A 130 17.44 -29.22 10.07
CA ALA A 130 16.23 -29.17 10.87
C ALA A 130 14.98 -29.12 9.98
N ARG A 131 13.85 -29.64 10.46
CA ARG A 131 12.58 -29.66 9.70
C ARG A 131 12.21 -28.29 9.11
N LYS A 132 12.33 -27.23 9.91
CA LYS A 132 12.04 -25.83 9.53
C LYS A 132 12.98 -25.30 8.44
N GLN A 133 14.20 -25.83 8.34
CA GLN A 133 15.26 -25.40 7.41
C GLN A 133 14.95 -26.01 6.05
N ARG A 134 14.61 -27.31 6.07
CA ARG A 134 14.14 -28.05 4.90
C ARG A 134 12.89 -27.40 4.32
N GLU A 135 11.91 -27.10 5.17
CA GLU A 135 10.71 -26.39 4.77
C GLU A 135 11.02 -25.03 4.12
N ALA A 136 11.86 -24.20 4.75
CA ALA A 136 12.22 -22.88 4.23
C ALA A 136 12.85 -22.93 2.83
N ILE A 137 13.70 -23.94 2.55
CA ILE A 137 14.31 -24.17 1.23
C ILE A 137 13.22 -24.39 0.16
N PHE A 138 12.28 -25.30 0.41
CA PHE A 138 11.22 -25.58 -0.55
C PHE A 138 10.23 -24.41 -0.68
N VAL A 139 9.90 -23.74 0.43
CA VAL A 139 9.03 -22.54 0.43
C VAL A 139 9.66 -21.42 -0.38
N ASN A 140 10.94 -21.12 -0.18
CA ASN A 140 11.63 -20.07 -0.93
C ASN A 140 11.75 -20.41 -2.41
N ARG A 141 11.97 -21.69 -2.75
CA ARG A 141 11.90 -22.16 -4.14
C ARG A 141 10.52 -21.90 -4.74
N LEU A 142 9.45 -22.29 -4.06
CA LEU A 142 8.09 -22.08 -4.54
C LEU A 142 7.77 -20.59 -4.74
N LEU A 143 8.14 -19.75 -3.79
CA LEU A 143 7.97 -18.30 -3.90
C LEU A 143 8.72 -17.73 -5.12
N LEU A 144 9.95 -18.18 -5.36
CA LEU A 144 10.71 -17.79 -6.56
C LEU A 144 10.06 -18.28 -7.87
N LEU A 145 9.49 -19.48 -7.89
CA LEU A 145 8.74 -19.97 -9.04
C LEU A 145 7.51 -19.11 -9.33
N LEU A 146 6.78 -18.69 -8.28
CA LEU A 146 5.67 -17.75 -8.42
C LEU A 146 6.13 -16.38 -8.94
N HIS A 147 7.26 -15.86 -8.47
CA HIS A 147 7.82 -14.60 -8.96
C HIS A 147 8.34 -14.68 -10.41
N SER A 148 8.81 -15.85 -10.86
CA SER A 148 9.21 -16.08 -12.26
C SER A 148 8.08 -16.56 -13.16
N ASN A 149 6.85 -16.64 -12.65
CA ASN A 149 5.68 -17.14 -13.38
C ASN A 149 5.84 -18.57 -13.94
N LYS A 150 6.68 -19.41 -13.31
CA LYS A 150 6.87 -20.83 -13.67
C LYS A 150 5.78 -21.69 -13.00
N MET A 151 4.53 -21.48 -13.41
CA MET A 151 3.35 -22.00 -12.71
C MET A 151 3.24 -23.53 -12.67
N ASP A 152 3.70 -24.25 -13.69
CA ASP A 152 3.62 -25.72 -13.70
C ASP A 152 4.52 -26.36 -12.63
N GLN A 153 5.76 -25.88 -12.51
CA GLN A 153 6.67 -26.32 -11.45
C GLN A 153 6.19 -25.87 -10.06
N ALA A 154 5.57 -24.69 -9.98
CA ALA A 154 5.01 -24.20 -8.72
C ALA A 154 3.85 -25.07 -8.25
N ARG A 155 2.98 -25.50 -9.17
CA ARG A 155 1.85 -26.39 -8.90
C ARG A 155 2.30 -27.77 -8.44
N GLU A 156 3.28 -28.35 -9.13
CA GLU A 156 3.87 -29.65 -8.78
C GLU A 156 4.45 -29.63 -7.36
N LEU A 157 5.25 -28.60 -7.04
CA LEU A 157 5.86 -28.46 -5.71
C LEU A 157 4.81 -28.17 -4.63
N ALA A 158 3.85 -27.27 -4.89
CA ALA A 158 2.80 -26.94 -3.93
C ALA A 158 1.89 -28.12 -3.59
N PHE A 159 1.69 -29.05 -4.52
CA PHE A 159 0.93 -30.28 -4.28
C PHE A 159 1.69 -31.27 -3.37
N ALA A 160 3.02 -31.35 -3.52
CA ALA A 160 3.84 -32.25 -2.72
C ALA A 160 4.06 -31.75 -1.27
N LEU A 161 4.18 -30.43 -1.07
CA LEU A 161 4.55 -29.83 0.21
C LEU A 161 3.68 -30.25 1.43
N PRO A 162 2.34 -30.31 1.35
CA PRO A 162 1.51 -30.73 2.49
C PRO A 162 1.80 -32.17 2.96
N SER A 163 2.21 -33.06 2.06
CA SER A 163 2.60 -34.43 2.42
C SER A 163 3.98 -34.49 3.08
N MET A 164 4.88 -33.59 2.71
CA MET A 164 6.24 -33.49 3.25
C MET A 164 6.26 -32.81 4.63
N PHE A 165 5.36 -31.86 4.85
CA PHE A 165 5.28 -31.06 6.07
C PHE A 165 3.83 -30.99 6.60
N PRO A 166 3.27 -32.11 7.11
CA PRO A 166 1.85 -32.19 7.46
C PRO A 166 1.43 -31.29 8.63
N ASP A 167 2.35 -31.00 9.56
CA ASP A 167 2.08 -30.19 10.76
C ASP A 167 2.43 -28.70 10.56
N SER A 168 2.57 -28.22 9.31
CA SER A 168 2.88 -26.82 9.04
C SER A 168 1.71 -26.10 8.37
N VAL A 169 1.49 -24.85 8.77
CA VAL A 169 0.53 -23.90 8.17
C VAL A 169 1.00 -23.42 6.79
N MET A 170 2.31 -23.40 6.52
CA MET A 170 2.85 -22.76 5.31
C MET A 170 2.52 -23.51 4.01
N PRO A 171 2.63 -24.85 3.91
CA PRO A 171 2.27 -25.58 2.69
C PRO A 171 0.85 -25.30 2.18
N PRO A 172 -0.22 -25.38 3.01
CA PRO A 172 -1.56 -25.11 2.51
C PRO A 172 -1.76 -23.64 2.10
N LEU A 173 -1.14 -22.69 2.82
CA LEU A 173 -1.17 -21.26 2.43
C LEU A 173 -0.52 -21.04 1.06
N LEU A 174 0.60 -21.71 0.77
CA LEU A 174 1.26 -21.61 -0.52
C LEU A 174 0.48 -22.30 -1.63
N GLN A 175 -0.18 -23.42 -1.34
CA GLN A 175 -1.09 -24.07 -2.28
C GLN A 175 -2.24 -23.13 -2.67
N ALA A 176 -2.84 -22.45 -1.69
CA ALA A 176 -3.84 -21.42 -1.94
C ALA A 176 -3.26 -20.25 -2.76
N ALA A 177 -2.04 -19.78 -2.44
CA ALA A 177 -1.37 -18.73 -3.18
C ALA A 177 -1.12 -19.08 -4.66
N VAL A 178 -0.77 -20.34 -4.96
CA VAL A 178 -0.66 -20.83 -6.35
C VAL A 178 -2.01 -20.71 -7.07
N HIS A 179 -3.10 -21.14 -6.44
CA HIS A 179 -4.44 -21.03 -7.05
C HIS A 179 -4.90 -19.58 -7.25
N VAL A 180 -4.57 -18.67 -6.32
CA VAL A 180 -4.82 -17.24 -6.50
C VAL A 180 -4.07 -16.69 -7.70
N ARG A 181 -2.80 -17.08 -7.88
CA ARG A 181 -2.00 -16.69 -9.06
C ARG A 181 -2.56 -17.26 -10.36
N GLU A 182 -3.21 -18.41 -10.33
CA GLU A 182 -3.94 -18.99 -11.47
C GLU A 182 -5.34 -18.38 -11.69
N ASN A 183 -5.71 -17.34 -10.95
CA ASN A 183 -7.04 -16.73 -10.98
C ASN A 183 -8.18 -17.71 -10.58
N LYS A 184 -7.90 -18.65 -9.68
CA LYS A 184 -8.84 -19.66 -9.16
C LYS A 184 -9.13 -19.40 -7.67
N ALA A 185 -9.69 -18.23 -7.36
CA ALA A 185 -10.00 -17.82 -6.00
C ALA A 185 -10.90 -18.83 -5.25
N ASN A 186 -11.94 -19.35 -5.90
CA ASN A 186 -12.87 -20.33 -5.30
C ASN A 186 -12.14 -21.57 -4.75
N LYS A 187 -11.16 -22.10 -5.50
CA LYS A 187 -10.37 -23.26 -5.06
C LYS A 187 -9.46 -22.91 -3.89
N ALA A 188 -8.86 -21.73 -3.91
CA ALA A 188 -8.04 -21.25 -2.80
C ALA A 188 -8.88 -21.10 -1.52
N GLU A 189 -10.09 -20.56 -1.62
CA GLU A 189 -11.01 -20.41 -0.50
C GLU A 189 -11.47 -21.75 0.08
N GLU A 190 -11.77 -22.73 -0.78
CA GLU A 190 -12.16 -24.08 -0.38
C GLU A 190 -11.03 -24.78 0.38
N ILE A 191 -9.80 -24.74 -0.15
CA ILE A 191 -8.62 -25.31 0.50
C ILE A 191 -8.39 -24.65 1.86
N LEU A 192 -8.39 -23.31 1.92
CA LEU A 192 -8.18 -22.59 3.19
C LEU A 192 -9.29 -22.90 4.22
N GLY A 193 -10.53 -23.03 3.78
CA GLY A 193 -11.64 -23.45 4.65
C GLY A 193 -11.43 -24.86 5.19
N HIS A 194 -11.10 -25.82 4.33
CA HIS A 194 -10.84 -27.21 4.73
C HIS A 194 -9.69 -27.33 5.74
N PHE A 195 -8.59 -26.60 5.53
CA PHE A 195 -7.46 -26.59 6.46
C PHE A 195 -7.76 -25.87 7.77
N ALA A 196 -8.62 -24.84 7.76
CA ALA A 196 -9.10 -24.21 8.99
C ALA A 196 -9.90 -25.19 9.87
N ASP A 197 -10.74 -26.03 9.25
CA ASP A 197 -11.52 -27.04 9.97
C ASP A 197 -10.64 -28.21 10.45
N LYS A 198 -9.61 -28.58 9.69
CA LYS A 198 -8.67 -29.65 10.03
C LYS A 198 -7.71 -29.28 11.16
N PHE A 199 -7.32 -28.01 11.28
CA PHE A 199 -6.38 -27.51 12.29
C PHE A 199 -7.02 -26.39 13.12
N PRO A 200 -7.87 -26.71 14.11
CA PRO A 200 -8.58 -25.70 14.91
C PRO A 200 -7.64 -24.70 15.61
N ASP A 201 -6.49 -25.16 16.12
CA ASP A 201 -5.54 -24.32 16.85
C ASP A 201 -4.87 -23.25 15.96
N GLU A 202 -4.69 -23.54 14.68
CA GLU A 202 -4.07 -22.65 13.69
C GLU A 202 -5.10 -22.05 12.72
N SER A 203 -6.38 -22.34 12.93
CA SER A 203 -7.52 -21.97 12.08
C SER A 203 -7.56 -20.48 11.78
N LYS A 204 -7.16 -19.64 12.73
CA LYS A 204 -7.08 -18.18 12.59
C LYS A 204 -6.27 -17.74 11.38
N VAL A 205 -5.11 -18.36 11.13
CA VAL A 205 -4.25 -17.96 10.00
C VAL A 205 -4.92 -18.30 8.68
N PHE A 206 -5.53 -19.48 8.59
CA PHE A 206 -6.26 -19.90 7.40
C PHE A 206 -7.52 -19.07 7.14
N LEU A 207 -8.29 -18.74 8.19
CA LEU A 207 -9.48 -17.90 8.09
C LEU A 207 -9.16 -16.46 7.68
N LEU A 208 -8.07 -15.88 8.20
CA LEU A 208 -7.59 -14.56 7.78
C LEU A 208 -7.13 -14.57 6.31
N ALA A 209 -6.38 -15.60 5.91
CA ALA A 209 -5.97 -15.76 4.52
C ALA A 209 -7.19 -15.92 3.59
N ARG A 210 -8.18 -16.72 4.01
CA ARG A 210 -9.43 -16.94 3.27
C ARG A 210 -10.21 -15.65 3.11
N ALA A 211 -10.34 -14.87 4.19
CA ALA A 211 -11.00 -13.57 4.18
C ALA A 211 -10.30 -12.59 3.21
N GLN A 212 -8.97 -12.53 3.24
CA GLN A 212 -8.19 -11.67 2.36
C GLN A 212 -8.35 -12.08 0.88
N VAL A 213 -8.28 -13.38 0.58
CA VAL A 213 -8.44 -13.91 -0.78
C VAL A 213 -9.86 -13.61 -1.28
N ALA A 214 -10.89 -13.93 -0.50
CA ALA A 214 -12.29 -13.69 -0.84
C ALA A 214 -12.57 -12.19 -1.07
N ALA A 215 -12.07 -11.31 -0.19
CA ALA A 215 -12.20 -9.88 -0.35
C ALA A 215 -11.53 -9.36 -1.64
N SER A 216 -10.35 -9.90 -1.98
CA SER A 216 -9.65 -9.52 -3.22
C SER A 216 -10.34 -10.03 -4.49
N ALA A 217 -11.05 -11.16 -4.41
CA ALA A 217 -11.83 -11.74 -5.49
C ALA A 217 -13.22 -11.10 -5.64
N GLY A 218 -13.66 -10.27 -4.68
CA GLY A 218 -14.98 -9.67 -4.64
C GLY A 218 -16.06 -10.55 -3.99
N HIS A 219 -15.70 -11.68 -3.39
CA HIS A 219 -16.60 -12.55 -2.63
C HIS A 219 -16.78 -12.02 -1.20
N LEU A 220 -17.42 -10.86 -1.08
CA LEU A 220 -17.53 -10.11 0.19
C LEU A 220 -18.25 -10.90 1.29
N GLN A 221 -19.24 -11.71 0.93
CA GLN A 221 -19.98 -12.55 1.88
C GLN A 221 -19.08 -13.59 2.54
N ILE A 222 -18.28 -14.32 1.75
CA ILE A 222 -17.34 -15.33 2.23
C ILE A 222 -16.25 -14.68 3.11
N ALA A 223 -15.82 -13.46 2.75
CA ALA A 223 -14.86 -12.71 3.54
C ALA A 223 -15.41 -12.36 4.94
N ALA A 224 -16.64 -11.83 5.01
CA ALA A 224 -17.30 -11.50 6.26
C ALA A 224 -17.53 -12.75 7.13
N GLU A 225 -18.03 -13.85 6.55
CA GLU A 225 -18.23 -15.13 7.24
C GLU A 225 -16.92 -15.72 7.78
N SER A 226 -15.84 -15.63 7.01
CA SER A 226 -14.52 -16.14 7.45
C SER A 226 -13.97 -15.35 8.64
N LEU A 227 -14.17 -14.03 8.67
CA LEU A 227 -13.78 -13.19 9.81
C LEU A 227 -14.63 -13.46 11.06
N LEU A 228 -15.94 -13.71 10.89
CA LEU A 228 -16.86 -14.04 11.99
C LEU A 228 -16.51 -15.35 12.69
N LYS A 229 -15.90 -16.30 11.99
CA LYS A 229 -15.46 -17.57 12.60
C LYS A 229 -14.27 -17.42 13.56
N ILE A 230 -13.59 -16.26 13.61
CA ILE A 230 -12.40 -16.05 14.43
C ILE A 230 -12.79 -15.43 15.79
N SER A 231 -13.10 -16.28 16.77
CA SER A 231 -13.55 -15.89 18.11
C SER A 231 -12.66 -14.85 18.81
N ASP A 232 -11.34 -14.98 18.70
CA ASP A 232 -10.36 -14.14 19.42
C ASP A 232 -10.42 -12.66 19.02
N ILE A 233 -10.86 -12.36 17.81
CA ILE A 233 -10.83 -11.02 17.24
C ILE A 233 -12.21 -10.53 16.81
N GLN A 234 -13.24 -11.37 16.85
CA GLN A 234 -14.56 -11.08 16.27
C GLN A 234 -15.17 -9.76 16.76
N HIS A 235 -15.00 -9.45 18.06
CA HIS A 235 -15.58 -8.25 18.68
C HIS A 235 -14.61 -7.06 18.71
N LYS A 236 -13.37 -7.19 18.23
CA LYS A 236 -12.43 -6.05 18.23
C LYS A 236 -12.95 -4.96 17.28
N PRO A 237 -12.86 -3.66 17.63
CA PRO A 237 -13.42 -2.58 16.83
C PRO A 237 -13.01 -2.63 15.34
N ALA A 238 -11.73 -2.92 15.06
CA ALA A 238 -11.24 -3.02 13.69
C ALA A 238 -11.88 -4.18 12.90
N THR A 239 -12.09 -5.33 13.54
CA THR A 239 -12.74 -6.49 12.93
C THR A 239 -14.22 -6.21 12.69
N VAL A 240 -14.91 -5.66 13.68
CA VAL A 240 -16.33 -5.25 13.58
C VAL A 240 -16.51 -4.27 12.43
N ALA A 241 -15.72 -3.19 12.38
CA ALA A 241 -15.78 -2.21 11.31
C ALA A 241 -15.54 -2.84 9.92
N THR A 242 -14.59 -3.78 9.82
CA THR A 242 -14.31 -4.49 8.57
C THR A 242 -15.49 -5.36 8.15
N ILE A 243 -16.03 -6.18 9.06
CA ILE A 243 -17.18 -7.06 8.78
C ILE A 243 -18.41 -6.25 8.39
N VAL A 244 -18.73 -5.19 9.15
CA VAL A 244 -19.85 -4.29 8.87
C VAL A 244 -19.69 -3.66 7.49
N SER A 245 -18.50 -3.14 7.16
CA SER A 245 -18.25 -2.54 5.84
C SER A 245 -18.38 -3.56 4.71
N LEU A 246 -17.95 -4.81 4.92
CA LEU A 246 -18.14 -5.89 3.95
C LEU A 246 -19.63 -6.23 3.75
N LYS A 247 -20.39 -6.37 4.84
CA LYS A 247 -21.83 -6.67 4.79
C LYS A 247 -22.67 -5.53 4.22
N GLU A 248 -22.34 -4.28 4.57
CA GLU A 248 -22.97 -3.08 4.01
C GLU A 248 -22.81 -3.05 2.48
N ARG A 249 -21.64 -3.43 1.97
CA ARG A 249 -21.38 -3.54 0.51
C ARG A 249 -22.13 -4.69 -0.16
N VAL A 250 -22.38 -5.79 0.56
CA VAL A 250 -23.24 -6.89 0.07
C VAL A 250 -24.71 -6.46 0.04
N GLY A 251 -25.10 -5.47 0.86
CA GLY A 251 -26.48 -5.05 1.09
C GLY A 251 -27.13 -5.78 2.27
N ASP A 252 -26.38 -6.56 3.03
CA ASP A 252 -26.84 -7.24 4.26
C ASP A 252 -26.81 -6.26 5.45
N ILE A 253 -27.74 -5.30 5.45
CA ILE A 253 -27.83 -4.29 6.52
C ILE A 253 -28.25 -4.91 7.85
N GLU A 254 -29.17 -5.88 7.82
CA GLU A 254 -29.62 -6.60 9.02
C GLU A 254 -28.48 -7.40 9.66
N GLY A 255 -27.73 -8.15 8.85
CA GLY A 255 -26.61 -8.91 9.36
C GLY A 255 -25.43 -8.04 9.76
N ALA A 256 -25.28 -6.83 9.24
CA ALA A 256 -24.32 -5.84 9.73
C ALA A 256 -24.74 -5.30 11.11
N ASP A 257 -26.03 -5.02 11.30
CA ASP A 257 -26.57 -4.59 12.58
C ASP A 257 -26.39 -5.65 13.67
N GLY A 258 -26.67 -6.92 13.34
CA GLY A 258 -26.44 -8.03 14.26
C GLY A 258 -24.97 -8.19 14.70
N VAL A 259 -24.01 -7.75 13.89
CA VAL A 259 -22.59 -7.75 14.27
C VAL A 259 -22.30 -6.66 15.31
N PHE A 260 -22.92 -5.48 15.17
CA PHE A 260 -22.85 -4.44 16.19
C PHE A 260 -23.50 -4.88 17.49
N ASP A 261 -24.71 -5.44 17.44
CA ASP A 261 -25.42 -5.90 18.64
C ASP A 261 -24.61 -6.96 19.40
N ALA A 262 -24.04 -7.94 18.69
CA ALA A 262 -23.17 -8.95 19.29
C ALA A 262 -21.89 -8.35 19.90
N ALA A 263 -21.30 -7.33 19.26
CA ALA A 263 -20.13 -6.64 19.79
C ALA A 263 -20.48 -5.82 21.04
N ILE A 264 -21.59 -5.07 21.03
CA ILE A 264 -22.08 -4.29 22.18
C ILE A 264 -22.31 -5.22 23.37
N GLN A 265 -22.99 -6.36 23.16
CA GLN A 265 -23.24 -7.33 24.22
C GLN A 265 -21.95 -7.96 24.79
N TRP A 266 -20.95 -8.19 23.95
CA TRP A 266 -19.67 -8.72 24.42
C TRP A 266 -18.89 -7.67 25.25
N TRP A 267 -18.83 -6.42 24.76
CA TRP A 267 -18.10 -5.34 25.44
C TRP A 267 -18.82 -4.81 26.70
N SER A 268 -20.14 -4.93 26.78
CA SER A 268 -20.89 -4.61 28.01
C SER A 268 -20.56 -5.58 29.14
N ASN A 269 -20.28 -6.84 28.79
CA ASN A 269 -19.95 -7.91 29.75
C ASN A 269 -18.44 -8.04 30.00
N SER A 270 -17.60 -7.43 29.16
CA SER A 270 -16.15 -7.48 29.30
C SER A 270 -15.67 -6.51 30.38
N MET A 271 -15.12 -7.04 31.47
CA MET A 271 -14.50 -6.27 32.56
C MET A 271 -13.04 -5.92 32.22
N THR A 272 -12.83 -5.25 31.08
CA THR A 272 -11.51 -4.77 30.65
C THR A 272 -11.30 -3.31 31.03
N GLU A 273 -10.12 -2.95 31.52
CA GLU A 273 -9.76 -1.56 31.86
C GLU A 273 -9.87 -0.60 30.65
N ASP A 274 -9.57 -1.10 29.44
CA ASP A 274 -9.69 -0.36 28.18
C ASP A 274 -10.96 -0.77 27.41
N ASN A 275 -12.12 -0.64 28.04
CA ASN A 275 -13.39 -0.98 27.43
C ASN A 275 -13.70 -0.04 26.24
N LYS A 276 -13.83 -0.60 25.02
CA LYS A 276 -14.12 0.14 23.78
C LYS A 276 -15.62 0.22 23.44
N LEU A 277 -16.49 -0.12 24.38
CA LEU A 277 -17.95 -0.10 24.21
C LEU A 277 -18.46 1.22 23.64
N ASP A 278 -17.98 2.35 24.16
CA ASP A 278 -18.43 3.68 23.75
C ASP A 278 -18.21 3.91 22.25
N ILE A 279 -17.03 3.54 21.74
CA ILE A 279 -16.69 3.69 20.31
C ILE A 279 -17.59 2.81 19.46
N ILE A 280 -17.84 1.57 19.89
CA ILE A 280 -18.68 0.62 19.14
C ILE A 280 -20.14 1.07 19.13
N MET A 281 -20.67 1.54 20.26
CA MET A 281 -22.05 2.03 20.36
C MET A 281 -22.24 3.33 19.56
N GLU A 282 -21.27 4.25 19.57
CA GLU A 282 -21.32 5.48 18.76
C GLU A 282 -21.35 5.15 17.26
N GLU A 283 -20.50 4.21 16.80
CA GLU A 283 -20.50 3.76 15.41
C GLU A 283 -21.74 2.96 15.03
N ALA A 284 -22.28 2.13 15.93
CA ALA A 284 -23.54 1.41 15.72
C ALA A 284 -24.71 2.38 15.56
N ALA A 285 -24.79 3.41 16.41
CA ALA A 285 -25.82 4.43 16.33
C ALA A 285 -25.70 5.27 15.04
N SER A 286 -24.47 5.63 14.66
CA SER A 286 -24.17 6.29 13.38
C SER A 286 -24.59 5.42 12.19
N PHE A 287 -24.27 4.13 12.20
CA PHE A 287 -24.69 3.15 11.20
C PHE A 287 -26.22 3.09 11.08
N LYS A 288 -26.94 2.94 12.20
CA LYS A 288 -28.40 2.91 12.23
C LYS A 288 -29.01 4.21 11.67
N LEU A 289 -28.42 5.37 11.97
CA LEU A 289 -28.85 6.65 11.43
C LEU A 289 -28.66 6.73 9.90
N ARG A 290 -27.51 6.27 9.37
CA ARG A 290 -27.25 6.23 7.92
C ARG A 290 -28.24 5.35 7.15
N HIS A 291 -28.71 4.27 7.79
CA HIS A 291 -29.70 3.36 7.19
C HIS A 291 -31.16 3.68 7.56
N GLY A 292 -31.43 4.85 8.15
CA GLY A 292 -32.79 5.33 8.41
C GLY A 292 -33.47 4.82 9.68
N ARG A 293 -32.78 4.01 10.51
CA ARG A 293 -33.27 3.50 11.81
C ARG A 293 -33.10 4.54 12.93
N LYS A 294 -33.78 5.67 12.78
CA LYS A 294 -33.61 6.85 13.63
C LYS A 294 -33.99 6.62 15.09
N ASP A 295 -35.07 5.87 15.34
CA ASP A 295 -35.56 5.62 16.71
C ASP A 295 -34.60 4.73 17.52
N GLU A 296 -34.01 3.72 16.88
CA GLU A 296 -33.02 2.86 17.53
C GLU A 296 -31.70 3.59 17.74
N ALA A 297 -31.26 4.38 16.76
CA ALA A 297 -30.07 5.23 16.91
C ALA A 297 -30.21 6.22 18.07
N ALA A 298 -31.38 6.84 18.21
CA ALA A 298 -31.66 7.75 19.34
C ALA A 298 -31.55 7.04 20.69
N ARG A 299 -32.09 5.80 20.82
CA ARG A 299 -31.98 5.01 22.05
C ARG A 299 -30.53 4.70 22.42
N LEU A 300 -29.71 4.29 21.45
CA LEU A 300 -28.28 4.02 21.67
C LEU A 300 -27.53 5.28 22.11
N TYR A 301 -27.77 6.43 21.47
CA TYR A 301 -27.15 7.68 21.90
C TYR A 301 -27.65 8.15 23.28
N GLU A 302 -28.92 7.97 23.62
CA GLU A 302 -29.43 8.26 24.97
C GLU A 302 -28.72 7.42 26.04
N GLU A 303 -28.52 6.12 25.77
CA GLU A 303 -27.79 5.23 26.67
C GLU A 303 -26.32 5.66 26.83
N LEU A 304 -25.68 6.07 25.73
CA LEU A 304 -24.29 6.52 25.74
C LEU A 304 -24.09 7.84 26.48
N VAL A 305 -25.05 8.77 26.35
CA VAL A 305 -25.07 10.02 27.12
C VAL A 305 -25.27 9.73 28.61
N LYS A 306 -26.17 8.81 28.98
CA LYS A 306 -26.44 8.45 30.39
C LYS A 306 -25.26 7.78 31.07
N SER A 307 -24.57 6.87 30.40
CA SER A 307 -23.49 6.09 30.99
C SER A 307 -22.17 6.86 31.13
N ARG A 308 -21.82 7.67 30.13
CA ARG A 308 -20.46 8.26 30.00
C ARG A 308 -20.43 9.78 29.88
N GLY A 309 -21.54 10.41 29.49
CA GLY A 309 -21.63 11.88 29.36
C GLY A 309 -20.75 12.48 28.26
N SER A 310 -20.47 11.73 27.18
CA SER A 310 -19.66 12.23 26.06
C SER A 310 -20.38 13.33 25.27
N ILE A 311 -19.66 14.39 24.91
CA ILE A 311 -20.18 15.50 24.10
C ILE A 311 -20.51 15.02 22.67
N GLY A 312 -19.69 14.13 22.09
CA GLY A 312 -19.94 13.58 20.75
C GLY A 312 -21.25 12.80 20.68
N ALA A 313 -21.52 12.01 21.73
CA ALA A 313 -22.77 11.28 21.90
C ALA A 313 -23.99 12.20 22.01
N LEU A 314 -23.85 13.31 22.74
CA LEU A 314 -24.91 14.30 22.89
C LEU A 314 -25.22 14.98 21.54
N VAL A 315 -24.19 15.27 20.74
CA VAL A 315 -24.37 15.80 19.38
C VAL A 315 -25.07 14.77 18.49
N GLY A 316 -24.66 13.50 18.53
CA GLY A 316 -25.34 12.40 17.83
C GLY A 316 -26.80 12.23 18.26
N LEU A 317 -27.08 12.37 19.56
CA LEU A 317 -28.44 12.34 20.11
C LEU A 317 -29.28 13.50 19.58
N ILE A 318 -28.74 14.72 19.58
CA ILE A 318 -29.43 15.91 19.05
C ILE A 318 -29.71 15.72 17.56
N GLN A 319 -28.74 15.23 16.80
CA GLN A 319 -28.90 15.02 15.36
C GLN A 319 -29.95 13.95 15.05
N THR A 320 -29.96 12.84 15.78
CA THR A 320 -30.96 11.77 15.62
C THR A 320 -32.35 12.24 16.05
N THR A 321 -32.47 12.87 17.22
CA THR A 321 -33.75 13.36 17.76
C THR A 321 -34.31 14.52 16.96
N ALA A 322 -33.49 15.37 16.32
CA ALA A 322 -33.98 16.41 15.42
C ALA A 322 -34.81 15.85 14.25
N HIS A 323 -34.57 14.60 13.85
CA HIS A 323 -35.36 13.94 12.81
C HIS A 323 -36.66 13.31 13.31
N THR A 324 -36.80 13.05 14.62
CA THR A 324 -37.96 12.33 15.19
C THR A 324 -38.81 13.23 16.08
N ASN A 325 -38.19 14.07 16.91
CA ASN A 325 -38.84 14.99 17.83
C ASN A 325 -37.97 16.24 18.08
N ILE A 326 -38.39 17.37 17.49
CA ILE A 326 -37.69 18.65 17.55
C ILE A 326 -37.64 19.20 18.99
N GLU A 327 -38.73 19.08 19.75
CA GLU A 327 -38.81 19.60 21.12
C GLU A 327 -37.80 18.90 22.04
N LYS A 328 -37.67 17.57 21.92
CA LYS A 328 -36.66 16.81 22.64
C LYS A 328 -35.25 17.24 22.23
N ALA A 329 -34.99 17.42 20.93
CA ALA A 329 -33.70 17.90 20.45
C ALA A 329 -33.34 19.26 21.07
N GLU A 330 -34.29 20.21 21.15
CA GLU A 330 -34.07 21.51 21.80
C GLU A 330 -33.73 21.39 23.29
N THR A 331 -34.30 20.41 24.00
CA THR A 331 -33.93 20.17 25.41
C THR A 331 -32.50 19.68 25.55
N TYR A 332 -32.04 18.79 24.65
CA TYR A 332 -30.66 18.30 24.65
C TYR A 332 -29.66 19.36 24.20
N VAL A 333 -30.03 20.24 23.26
CA VAL A 333 -29.20 21.38 22.83
C VAL A 333 -28.85 22.30 24.01
N LYS A 334 -29.78 22.51 24.95
CA LYS A 334 -29.52 23.32 26.15
C LYS A 334 -28.45 22.72 27.08
N GLN A 335 -28.15 21.43 26.95
CA GLN A 335 -27.11 20.75 27.73
C GLN A 335 -25.71 20.95 27.13
N LEU A 336 -25.61 21.42 25.88
CA LEU A 336 -24.33 21.73 25.25
C LEU A 336 -23.72 23.00 25.88
N LYS A 337 -22.46 22.90 26.32
CA LYS A 337 -21.71 24.04 26.83
C LYS A 337 -21.37 24.99 25.67
N PRO A 338 -21.57 26.32 25.81
CA PRO A 338 -21.11 27.28 24.83
C PRO A 338 -19.60 27.16 24.62
N LEU A 339 -19.15 27.17 23.37
CA LEU A 339 -17.72 27.10 23.04
C LEU A 339 -17.00 28.35 23.58
N PRO A 340 -15.97 28.20 24.45
CA PRO A 340 -15.22 29.34 24.95
C PRO A 340 -14.50 30.05 23.79
N GLY A 341 -14.73 31.36 23.65
CA GLY A 341 -14.12 32.21 22.61
C GLY A 341 -15.02 32.55 21.41
N LEU A 342 -16.20 31.93 21.27
CA LEU A 342 -17.06 32.06 20.09
C LEU A 342 -18.24 33.05 20.24
N LYS A 343 -18.11 34.08 21.08
CA LYS A 343 -19.20 35.06 21.33
C LYS A 343 -19.47 36.04 20.18
N ALA A 344 -18.56 36.14 19.21
CA ALA A 344 -18.58 37.19 18.18
C ALA A 344 -18.93 36.68 16.77
N VAL A 345 -19.23 35.39 16.60
CA VAL A 345 -19.56 34.82 15.28
C VAL A 345 -21.08 34.72 15.15
N ASP A 346 -21.66 35.61 14.34
CA ASP A 346 -23.07 35.54 13.97
C ASP A 346 -23.29 34.43 12.94
N VAL A 347 -23.77 33.28 13.41
CA VAL A 347 -24.08 32.09 12.60
C VAL A 347 -25.10 32.42 11.51
N GLY A 348 -26.10 33.26 11.80
CA GLY A 348 -27.16 33.61 10.86
C GLY A 348 -26.67 34.53 9.73
N SER A 349 -25.66 35.36 9.98
CA SER A 349 -24.94 36.10 8.93
C SER A 349 -24.07 35.15 8.09
N LEU A 350 -23.43 34.16 8.73
CA LEU A 350 -22.55 33.19 8.08
C LEU A 350 -23.30 32.25 7.11
N GLU A 351 -24.49 31.79 7.50
CA GLU A 351 -25.37 30.98 6.64
C GLU A 351 -25.90 31.76 5.42
N LYS A 352 -26.03 33.09 5.55
CA LYS A 352 -26.46 33.99 4.47
C LYS A 352 -25.31 34.45 3.58
N THR A 353 -24.07 34.32 4.03
CA THR A 353 -22.90 34.59 3.19
C THR A 353 -22.64 33.41 2.26
N SER A 354 -22.89 33.61 0.95
CA SER A 354 -22.54 32.64 -0.08
C SER A 354 -21.03 32.41 -0.15
N GLY A 355 -20.54 31.34 0.49
CA GLY A 355 -19.17 30.85 0.36
C GLY A 355 -18.09 31.71 1.02
N ALA A 356 -17.10 31.05 1.62
CA ALA A 356 -16.02 31.64 2.39
C ALA A 356 -15.26 32.75 1.62
N LYS A 357 -15.34 33.99 2.12
CA LYS A 357 -14.24 34.94 1.94
C LYS A 357 -13.33 34.83 3.16
N HIS A 358 -12.05 34.57 2.89
CA HIS A 358 -10.99 34.56 3.88
C HIS A 358 -11.06 35.86 4.69
N VAL A 359 -11.33 35.74 5.99
CA VAL A 359 -11.13 36.85 6.92
C VAL A 359 -9.64 36.83 7.23
N GLU A 360 -8.88 37.75 6.64
CA GLU A 360 -7.52 38.01 7.09
C GLU A 360 -7.59 38.60 8.50
N ASN A 361 -6.88 37.95 9.43
CA ASN A 361 -6.68 38.42 10.78
C ASN A 361 -6.05 39.81 10.76
N ASP A 362 -6.79 40.83 11.17
CA ASP A 362 -6.19 42.08 11.65
C ASP A 362 -6.28 42.07 13.18
N SER A 363 -5.16 41.70 13.77
CA SER A 363 -4.87 41.88 15.19
C SER A 363 -4.79 43.36 15.54
N THR A 364 -5.51 43.81 16.56
CA THR A 364 -4.92 44.59 17.67
C THR A 364 -5.91 44.84 18.79
N ALA A 365 -5.42 44.60 19.99
CA ALA A 365 -6.06 44.88 21.26
C ALA A 365 -6.27 46.39 21.48
N SER A 366 -7.41 46.75 22.06
CA SER A 366 -7.58 47.93 22.90
C SER A 366 -8.84 47.74 23.74
N ILE A 367 -8.64 47.55 25.04
CA ILE A 367 -9.64 47.66 26.10
C ILE A 367 -9.71 49.13 26.49
N THR A 368 -10.91 49.70 26.55
CA THR A 368 -11.38 50.58 27.65
C THR A 368 -12.90 50.81 27.56
N GLU A 369 -13.56 50.69 28.71
CA GLU A 369 -14.98 50.95 28.96
C GLU A 369 -15.31 52.46 28.96
N ALA A 370 -16.54 52.82 28.57
CA ALA A 370 -17.44 53.70 29.35
C ALA A 370 -18.78 53.90 28.62
N PHE A 371 -19.86 53.74 29.40
CA PHE A 371 -21.23 54.16 29.10
C PHE A 371 -21.34 55.69 29.01
N GLU A 372 -22.01 56.25 27.98
CA GLU A 372 -23.30 56.95 28.11
C GLU A 372 -23.76 57.71 26.83
N ALA A 373 -25.08 57.59 26.62
CA ALA A 373 -26.07 58.55 26.12
C ALA A 373 -25.85 59.47 24.89
N LYS A 374 -26.77 59.27 23.94
CA LYS A 374 -27.46 60.28 23.08
C LYS A 374 -26.59 61.16 22.16
N SER A 375 -26.75 60.95 20.85
CA SER A 375 -27.45 61.91 19.98
C SER A 375 -27.57 61.39 18.54
N LYS A 376 -28.75 61.63 17.96
CA LYS A 376 -29.03 61.43 16.54
C LYS A 376 -28.14 62.37 15.71
N GLU A 377 -27.38 61.87 14.73
CA GLU A 377 -27.15 62.62 13.49
C GLU A 377 -26.60 61.79 12.31
N LYS A 378 -27.36 61.86 11.21
CA LYS A 378 -26.96 61.83 9.79
C LYS A 378 -26.20 60.61 9.25
N VAL A 379 -26.93 59.83 8.45
CA VAL A 379 -26.40 58.88 7.45
C VAL A 379 -25.42 59.60 6.51
N LYS A 380 -24.12 59.37 6.69
CA LYS A 380 -23.09 59.77 5.73
C LYS A 380 -23.21 58.89 4.48
N LYS A 381 -23.70 59.44 3.37
CA LYS A 381 -23.64 58.78 2.04
C LYS A 381 -22.17 58.51 1.70
N LYS A 382 -21.80 57.23 1.53
CA LYS A 382 -20.46 56.83 1.06
C LYS A 382 -20.20 57.46 -0.31
N ARG A 383 -19.16 58.29 -0.41
CA ARG A 383 -18.67 58.90 -1.65
C ARG A 383 -18.22 57.77 -2.59
N LYS A 384 -18.94 57.51 -3.69
CA LYS A 384 -18.47 56.57 -4.73
C LYS A 384 -17.19 57.15 -5.34
N ARG A 385 -16.04 56.46 -5.20
CA ARG A 385 -14.80 56.85 -5.88
C ARG A 385 -14.97 56.64 -7.39
N LYS A 386 -14.42 57.55 -8.21
CA LYS A 386 -14.43 57.43 -9.68
C LYS A 386 -13.70 56.14 -10.09
N PRO A 387 -14.20 55.35 -11.05
CA PRO A 387 -13.50 54.18 -11.56
C PRO A 387 -12.16 54.61 -12.17
N LYS A 388 -11.09 53.88 -11.85
CA LYS A 388 -9.75 54.14 -12.38
C LYS A 388 -9.62 53.39 -13.70
N TYR A 389 -9.62 54.13 -14.80
CA TYR A 389 -9.48 53.53 -16.13
C TYR A 389 -8.04 53.01 -16.37
N PRO A 390 -7.86 52.00 -17.24
CA PRO A 390 -6.54 51.55 -17.67
C PRO A 390 -5.70 52.70 -18.24
N LYS A 391 -4.37 52.61 -18.07
CA LYS A 391 -3.41 53.64 -18.45
C LYS A 391 -3.52 53.93 -19.96
N GLY A 392 -3.99 55.13 -20.34
CA GLY A 392 -4.16 55.55 -21.74
C GLY A 392 -5.58 55.51 -22.32
N PHE A 393 -6.61 55.24 -21.51
CA PHE A 393 -8.02 55.31 -21.96
C PHE A 393 -8.60 56.74 -21.76
N ASP A 394 -8.93 57.41 -22.87
CA ASP A 394 -9.55 58.74 -22.87
C ASP A 394 -11.10 58.62 -23.02
N PRO A 395 -11.92 59.07 -22.06
CA PRO A 395 -13.38 58.85 -22.07
C PRO A 395 -14.13 59.52 -23.22
N ALA A 396 -13.57 60.57 -23.83
CA ALA A 396 -14.24 61.32 -24.90
C ALA A 396 -14.05 60.71 -26.29
N ASN A 397 -13.02 59.89 -26.47
CA ASN A 397 -12.74 59.12 -27.69
C ASN A 397 -12.24 57.74 -27.28
N PRO A 398 -13.15 56.78 -26.98
CA PRO A 398 -12.74 55.43 -26.71
C PRO A 398 -12.08 54.90 -27.98
N GLY A 399 -10.76 54.73 -27.95
CA GLY A 399 -10.03 54.05 -29.02
C GLY A 399 -10.64 52.66 -29.29
N PRO A 400 -10.25 52.02 -30.41
CA PRO A 400 -10.83 50.75 -30.83
C PRO A 400 -10.91 49.74 -29.68
N PRO A 401 -12.03 48.98 -29.59
CA PRO A 401 -12.30 48.11 -28.45
C PRO A 401 -11.13 47.15 -28.22
N PRO A 402 -10.82 46.82 -26.95
CA PRO A 402 -9.70 45.93 -26.63
C PRO A 402 -9.87 44.59 -27.34
N ASP A 403 -8.75 44.10 -27.90
CA ASP A 403 -8.66 42.90 -28.74
C ASP A 403 -9.56 41.74 -28.25
N PRO A 404 -10.51 41.27 -29.07
CA PRO A 404 -11.44 40.22 -28.68
C PRO A 404 -10.75 38.89 -28.36
N GLU A 405 -9.51 38.66 -28.80
CA GLU A 405 -8.75 37.44 -28.48
C GLU A 405 -7.92 37.58 -27.19
N ARG A 406 -8.11 38.66 -26.41
CA ARG A 406 -7.35 38.90 -25.17
C ARG A 406 -7.64 37.88 -24.07
N TRP A 407 -8.81 37.25 -24.07
CA TRP A 407 -9.16 36.19 -23.12
C TRP A 407 -8.57 34.83 -23.51
N LEU A 408 -8.15 34.65 -24.77
CA LEU A 408 -7.52 33.42 -25.23
C LEU A 408 -6.07 33.30 -24.70
N PRO A 409 -5.60 32.08 -24.40
CA PRO A 409 -4.19 31.80 -24.13
C PRO A 409 -3.30 32.41 -25.22
N LYS A 410 -2.16 33.01 -24.83
CA LYS A 410 -1.31 33.80 -25.75
C LYS A 410 -0.87 33.08 -27.03
N ARG A 411 -0.86 31.73 -27.03
CA ARG A 411 -0.50 30.89 -28.18
C ARG A 411 -1.61 30.73 -29.21
N GLU A 412 -2.86 30.92 -28.79
CA GLU A 412 -4.08 30.78 -29.59
C GLU A 412 -4.55 32.12 -30.17
N ARG A 413 -3.86 33.22 -29.81
CA ARG A 413 -4.12 34.54 -30.38
C ARG A 413 -3.56 34.61 -31.79
N SER A 414 -4.30 35.21 -32.72
CA SER A 414 -3.90 35.51 -34.09
C SER A 414 -2.57 36.30 -34.17
N SER A 415 -2.26 37.10 -33.15
CA SER A 415 -0.99 37.83 -33.02
C SER A 415 0.21 36.96 -32.60
N PHE A 416 -0.01 35.68 -32.27
CA PHE A 416 1.06 34.78 -31.84
C PHE A 416 1.94 34.33 -33.01
N ARG A 417 3.18 34.85 -33.03
CA ARG A 417 4.23 34.37 -33.92
C ARG A 417 5.21 33.47 -33.15
N PRO A 418 5.19 32.14 -33.32
CA PRO A 418 6.15 31.27 -32.66
C PRO A 418 7.57 31.54 -33.16
N LYS A 419 8.53 31.66 -32.24
CA LYS A 419 9.96 31.80 -32.57
C LYS A 419 10.44 30.53 -33.29
N ARG A 420 11.24 30.73 -34.34
CA ARG A 420 11.61 29.79 -35.41
C ARG A 420 12.16 28.40 -35.00
N LYS A 421 12.36 28.10 -33.71
CA LYS A 421 12.94 26.85 -33.23
C LYS A 421 11.91 25.80 -32.75
N ASP A 422 10.67 26.20 -32.44
CA ASP A 422 9.68 25.30 -31.82
C ASP A 422 8.41 25.08 -32.66
N LYS A 423 8.57 24.88 -33.98
CA LYS A 423 7.43 24.60 -34.88
C LYS A 423 6.75 23.24 -34.64
N ARG A 424 7.37 22.30 -33.92
CA ARG A 424 6.77 20.98 -33.61
C ARG A 424 5.89 20.94 -32.36
N ALA A 425 5.97 21.94 -31.48
CA ALA A 425 5.16 22.00 -30.26
C ALA A 425 3.82 22.72 -30.46
N ALA A 426 3.63 23.44 -31.58
CA ALA A 426 2.41 24.19 -31.86
C ALA A 426 1.29 23.33 -32.48
N GLN A 427 1.58 22.09 -32.89
CA GLN A 427 0.61 21.24 -33.62
C GLN A 427 0.21 19.97 -32.84
N ILE A 428 0.73 19.77 -31.63
CA ILE A 428 0.54 18.53 -30.85
C ILE A 428 0.10 18.88 -29.42
N ARG A 429 -1.09 19.47 -29.27
CA ARG A 429 -1.95 19.33 -28.08
C ARG A 429 -3.28 20.06 -28.28
N GLY A 430 -4.13 19.50 -29.13
CA GLY A 430 -5.57 19.71 -29.02
C GLY A 430 -6.13 18.87 -27.87
N SER A 431 -7.25 19.30 -27.29
CA SER A 431 -8.01 18.58 -26.27
C SER A 431 -8.30 17.14 -26.72
N GLN A 432 -8.14 16.18 -25.81
CA GLN A 432 -8.56 14.80 -26.04
C GLN A 432 -10.05 14.78 -26.44
N GLY A 433 -10.36 14.22 -27.63
CA GLY A 433 -11.74 13.93 -28.02
C GLY A 433 -12.17 14.20 -29.46
N ALA A 434 -11.30 14.59 -30.40
CA ALA A 434 -11.69 14.77 -31.80
C ALA A 434 -11.44 13.52 -32.65
N VAL A 435 -12.50 12.74 -32.86
CA VAL A 435 -12.55 11.55 -33.72
C VAL A 435 -12.42 11.98 -35.20
N SER A 436 -11.48 11.42 -35.94
CA SER A 436 -11.45 11.51 -37.41
C SER A 436 -11.77 10.16 -38.01
N LYS A 437 -12.78 10.17 -38.90
CA LYS A 437 -13.45 9.03 -39.51
C LYS A 437 -12.85 8.75 -40.90
N GLU A 438 -12.44 7.49 -41.07
CA GLU A 438 -12.53 6.59 -42.24
C GLU A 438 -11.91 6.87 -43.63
N ALA A 439 -11.59 5.71 -44.25
CA ALA A 439 -11.36 5.35 -45.66
C ALA A 439 -9.90 5.40 -46.16
N ALA A 440 -9.32 4.39 -46.81
CA ALA A 440 -9.78 3.06 -47.20
C ALA A 440 -8.56 2.15 -47.60
N THR A 441 -8.74 0.83 -47.41
CA THR A 441 -8.27 -0.31 -48.23
C THR A 441 -6.91 -0.27 -48.96
N SER A 442 -6.01 -1.23 -48.64
CA SER A 442 -5.66 -2.34 -49.55
C SER A 442 -4.67 -3.32 -48.91
N VAL A 443 -4.91 -4.59 -49.20
CA VAL A 443 -4.25 -5.83 -48.76
C VAL A 443 -2.96 -6.11 -49.56
N ASN A 444 -1.96 -6.72 -48.92
CA ASN A 444 -1.29 -8.01 -49.27
C ASN A 444 0.22 -8.13 -48.95
N PRO A 445 0.76 -9.37 -48.80
CA PRO A 445 1.86 -9.71 -47.90
C PRO A 445 3.16 -10.19 -48.60
N LYS A 446 4.14 -10.57 -47.76
CA LYS A 446 5.44 -11.20 -48.06
C LYS A 446 5.41 -12.29 -49.15
N SER A 447 6.46 -12.35 -49.99
CA SER A 447 7.39 -13.51 -50.05
C SER A 447 8.53 -13.36 -51.08
N ASN A 448 9.71 -13.81 -50.65
CA ASN A 448 10.79 -14.57 -51.29
C ASN A 448 11.46 -14.23 -52.64
N GLN A 449 12.80 -14.35 -52.54
CA GLN A 449 13.77 -15.03 -53.44
C GLN A 449 14.44 -14.27 -54.60
N THR A 450 15.72 -13.93 -54.34
CA THR A 450 16.94 -14.30 -55.09
C THR A 450 16.87 -14.47 -56.61
N THR A 451 17.72 -13.72 -57.35
CA THR A 451 18.93 -14.24 -58.04
C THR A 451 19.72 -13.14 -58.79
N LYS A 452 21.05 -13.20 -58.58
CA LYS A 452 22.24 -12.89 -59.43
C LYS A 452 22.24 -11.74 -60.48
N GLY A 453 23.31 -10.94 -60.44
CA GLY A 453 23.63 -9.74 -61.27
C GLY A 453 24.12 -10.03 -62.71
N PRO A 454 25.10 -9.31 -63.33
CA PRO A 454 25.99 -8.24 -62.82
C PRO A 454 26.10 -6.96 -63.73
N SER A 455 26.95 -6.05 -63.26
CA SER A 455 27.36 -4.72 -63.78
C SER A 455 27.91 -4.61 -65.21
N GLN A 456 27.77 -3.40 -65.78
CA GLN A 456 28.80 -2.70 -66.59
C GLN A 456 28.78 -1.21 -66.14
N ASN A 457 29.87 -0.67 -65.56
CA ASN A 457 31.01 0.02 -66.21
C ASN A 457 30.60 1.27 -67.03
N ALA A 458 31.26 2.42 -66.99
CA ALA A 458 32.48 2.86 -66.31
C ALA A 458 32.53 4.41 -66.30
N SER A 459 33.38 4.90 -65.41
CA SER A 459 33.83 6.27 -65.18
C SER A 459 34.45 6.97 -66.41
N ALA A 460 34.34 8.29 -66.48
CA ALA A 460 35.44 9.16 -66.90
C ALA A 460 35.24 10.59 -66.39
N GLU A 461 36.35 11.12 -65.89
CA GLU A 461 36.58 12.33 -65.11
C GLU A 461 37.26 13.38 -66.00
N GLN A 462 37.54 14.56 -65.43
CA GLN A 462 38.44 15.65 -65.89
C GLN A 462 37.81 16.82 -66.68
N SER A 463 38.29 18.07 -66.59
CA SER A 463 38.78 18.89 -65.46
C SER A 463 39.05 20.32 -65.95
N LYS A 464 38.70 21.31 -65.11
CA LYS A 464 39.40 22.62 -64.85
C LYS A 464 39.21 23.78 -65.84
N PRO A 465 39.45 25.06 -65.44
CA PRO A 465 40.32 25.52 -64.33
C PRO A 465 39.78 26.59 -63.34
N SER A 466 40.63 26.84 -62.32
CA SER A 466 40.67 27.89 -61.29
C SER A 466 40.68 29.34 -61.85
N SER A 467 40.56 30.48 -61.16
CA SER A 467 40.98 30.92 -59.80
C SER A 467 40.49 32.35 -59.48
N LYS A 468 40.30 32.63 -58.17
CA LYS A 468 40.38 33.89 -57.36
C LYS A 468 40.77 35.24 -58.00
N SER A 469 40.10 36.31 -57.56
CA SER A 469 40.57 37.43 -56.69
C SER A 469 39.38 38.39 -56.46
N ARG A 470 39.25 39.32 -55.49
CA ARG A 470 40.14 40.06 -54.60
C ARG A 470 39.27 40.77 -53.54
N LYS A 471 39.84 41.11 -52.39
CA LYS A 471 39.22 41.87 -51.28
C LYS A 471 39.63 43.35 -51.39
N LYS A 472 38.73 44.31 -51.12
CA LYS A 472 39.09 45.65 -50.61
C LYS A 472 37.90 46.34 -49.93
N SER A 473 38.24 47.23 -49.01
CA SER A 473 37.48 47.77 -47.88
C SER A 473 37.03 49.22 -48.06
N LYS A 474 36.04 49.61 -47.24
CA LYS A 474 35.76 50.91 -46.61
C LYS A 474 35.47 52.14 -47.48
N ASN A 475 34.34 52.78 -47.19
CA ASN A 475 34.30 54.05 -46.46
C ASN A 475 33.38 53.91 -45.24
#